data_AF-A0A3D9HGT8-F1
#
_entry.id   AF-A0A3D9HGT8-F1
#
_cell.length_a   1.000
_cell.length_b   1.000
_cell.length_c   1.000
_cell.angle_alpha   90.00
_cell.angle_beta   90.00
_cell.angle_gamma   90.00
#
_symmetry.space_group_name_H-M   'P 1'
#
loop_
_entity.id
_entity.type
_entity.pdbx_description
1 polymer ?
#
loop_
_entity_poly.entity_id
_entity_poly.type
_entity_poly.pdbx_seq_one_letter_code
_entity_poly.pdbx_strand_id
1 'polypeptide(L)'
;MMSKDSNITNGVMLNAYPDSIGNTLSDTISMLKRPEFKEVFSLFYILPTFFNSDLDRGFSIIDYNLNKDLVSKSDLEDLERLNIQLKFDIVLNHLSVASPQFKDLLEKGEHSKYKDFFINWNTFWEGHGDLKDDGVIIPEKEYLEKLFMRKSGLPILKVPFPDGTEQPYWNTFYQKINADKSLLGQMDVNAKSELVWEFYEETLKKISGFGCKILRLDAFAYLHKEIGQSNFFNKPGTWEYLERIKHIADRYNLKLLPEIHAEYGSYLHDEVANEGYQIYDFFLPGLMIHTIEKKDSKALMTWAKEIIQKGYKTVNMLGCHDGIPVLDLKGKQVNGVFNKGLLKDEDIEDIMNTVLERGGRVKNLYDASGKKISYYQVNATFFSALGESEQKLLLARAVQLFMPGIPQVWYLDIFAGKNDYKAADNAGSGGHKEINRTTLSVENIEAGLKKKVVLDQLKLLRLRNNHNAFSGSVQINSSSQKIIDIKWVNENEFAHLKANLNTYNFTIDYTESGESKFYAF
;
A
#
# COMPACT_ATOMS: atom_id res chain seq x y z
N MET A 1 -16.04 -32.88 -9.87
CA MET A 1 -14.84 -32.02 -9.85
C MET A 1 -14.92 -31.18 -8.59
N MET A 2 -14.09 -31.47 -7.60
CA MET A 2 -14.05 -30.76 -6.30
C MET A 2 -13.69 -29.29 -6.53
N SER A 3 -14.28 -28.39 -5.74
CA SER A 3 -13.93 -26.97 -5.73
C SER A 3 -12.42 -26.83 -5.55
N LYS A 4 -11.76 -26.14 -6.48
CA LYS A 4 -10.42 -25.60 -6.21
C LYS A 4 -10.64 -24.49 -5.20
N ASP A 5 -10.59 -24.81 -3.92
CA ASP A 5 -10.71 -23.83 -2.85
C ASP A 5 -9.71 -22.70 -3.09
N SER A 6 -10.25 -21.49 -3.20
CA SER A 6 -9.57 -20.22 -3.45
C SER A 6 -8.77 -19.74 -2.23
N ASN A 7 -8.12 -20.66 -1.51
CA ASN A 7 -7.43 -20.33 -0.28
C ASN A 7 -6.14 -19.58 -0.60
N ILE A 8 -6.12 -18.30 -0.25
CA ILE A 8 -4.89 -17.51 -0.15
C ILE A 8 -4.00 -18.20 0.87
N THR A 9 -2.76 -18.47 0.49
CA THR A 9 -1.78 -19.03 1.42
C THR A 9 -1.47 -18.01 2.52
N ASN A 10 -1.29 -18.45 3.77
CA ASN A 10 -0.78 -17.58 4.84
C ASN A 10 0.76 -17.40 4.74
N GLY A 11 1.30 -17.47 3.53
CA GLY A 11 2.73 -17.43 3.24
C GLY A 11 3.27 -16.00 3.20
N VAL A 12 4.56 -15.86 2.96
CA VAL A 12 5.23 -14.57 2.87
C VAL A 12 5.04 -13.98 1.48
N MET A 13 4.79 -12.67 1.44
CA MET A 13 4.51 -11.91 0.22
C MET A 13 5.67 -10.98 -0.12
N LEU A 14 6.33 -11.20 -1.27
CA LEU A 14 7.25 -10.21 -1.84
C LEU A 14 6.45 -9.01 -2.35
N ASN A 15 7.00 -7.80 -2.24
CA ASN A 15 6.46 -6.59 -2.86
C ASN A 15 7.58 -5.85 -3.61
N ALA A 16 7.37 -5.63 -4.90
CA ALA A 16 8.32 -4.96 -5.79
C ALA A 16 7.63 -4.39 -7.03
N TYR A 17 8.28 -3.44 -7.70
CA TYR A 17 7.99 -3.12 -9.09
C TYR A 17 8.57 -4.21 -10.01
N PRO A 18 8.01 -4.43 -11.21
CA PRO A 18 8.62 -5.26 -12.25
C PRO A 18 10.11 -4.98 -12.47
N ASP A 19 10.50 -3.71 -12.44
CA ASP A 19 11.86 -3.20 -12.67
C ASP A 19 12.62 -2.87 -11.36
N SER A 20 12.17 -3.37 -10.20
CA SER A 20 12.88 -3.16 -8.93
C SER A 20 14.18 -3.93 -8.85
N ILE A 21 14.28 -5.06 -9.56
CA ILE A 21 15.47 -5.90 -9.68
C ILE A 21 15.83 -5.94 -11.17
N GLY A 22 17.06 -5.59 -11.54
CA GLY A 22 17.47 -5.51 -12.94
C GLY A 22 16.68 -4.46 -13.70
N ASN A 23 16.12 -4.84 -14.85
CA ASN A 23 15.36 -3.96 -15.73
C ASN A 23 13.93 -4.44 -15.99
N THR A 24 13.64 -5.73 -15.79
CA THR A 24 12.36 -6.36 -16.13
C THR A 24 11.91 -7.35 -15.06
N LEU A 25 10.64 -7.76 -15.09
CA LEU A 25 10.11 -8.77 -14.17
C LEU A 25 10.89 -10.09 -14.26
N SER A 26 11.42 -10.43 -15.44
CA SER A 26 12.26 -11.62 -15.67
C SER A 26 13.53 -11.63 -14.80
N ASP A 27 14.09 -10.47 -14.46
CA ASP A 27 15.26 -10.36 -13.58
C ASP A 27 14.89 -10.68 -12.13
N THR A 28 13.73 -10.20 -11.67
CA THR A 28 13.17 -10.58 -10.36
C THR A 28 12.87 -12.07 -10.31
N ILE A 29 12.30 -12.65 -11.36
CA ILE A 29 12.05 -14.11 -11.44
C ILE A 29 13.35 -14.90 -11.44
N SER A 30 14.38 -14.41 -12.13
CA SER A 30 15.72 -15.03 -12.13
C SER A 30 16.32 -15.04 -10.72
N MET A 31 16.14 -13.95 -9.95
CA MET A 31 16.48 -13.91 -8.52
C MET A 31 15.66 -14.94 -7.71
N LEU A 32 14.34 -15.02 -7.92
CA LEU A 32 13.46 -15.96 -7.21
C LEU A 32 13.79 -17.44 -7.48
N LYS A 33 14.32 -17.76 -8.67
CA LYS A 33 14.77 -19.11 -9.05
C LYS A 33 16.07 -19.54 -8.38
N ARG A 34 16.80 -18.63 -7.73
CA ARG A 34 18.07 -18.96 -7.08
C ARG A 34 17.87 -19.81 -5.82
N PRO A 35 18.85 -20.65 -5.43
CA PRO A 35 18.76 -21.48 -4.24
C PRO A 35 18.46 -20.70 -2.94
N GLU A 36 18.99 -19.49 -2.80
CA GLU A 36 18.81 -18.65 -1.61
C GLU A 36 17.35 -18.19 -1.44
N PHE A 37 16.59 -18.08 -2.52
CA PHE A 37 15.18 -17.66 -2.53
C PHE A 37 14.19 -18.82 -2.58
N LYS A 38 14.67 -20.05 -2.70
CA LYS A 38 13.81 -21.24 -2.69
C LYS A 38 12.91 -21.24 -1.46
N GLU A 39 11.61 -21.35 -1.71
CA GLU A 39 10.54 -21.45 -0.71
C GLU A 39 10.47 -20.26 0.27
N VAL A 40 11.05 -19.11 -0.10
CA VAL A 40 11.00 -17.89 0.73
C VAL A 40 9.66 -17.17 0.60
N PHE A 41 9.04 -17.19 -0.58
CA PHE A 41 7.80 -16.49 -0.88
C PHE A 41 6.77 -17.44 -1.50
N SER A 42 5.51 -17.30 -1.08
CA SER A 42 4.36 -17.95 -1.72
C SER A 42 3.42 -16.93 -2.40
N LEU A 43 3.67 -15.64 -2.19
CA LEU A 43 2.90 -14.54 -2.75
C LEU A 43 3.85 -13.49 -3.34
N PHE A 44 3.42 -12.83 -4.42
CA PHE A 44 4.11 -11.68 -4.97
C PHE A 44 3.11 -10.59 -5.34
N TYR A 45 3.21 -9.47 -4.61
CA TYR A 45 2.59 -8.21 -4.98
C TYR A 45 3.47 -7.47 -5.97
N ILE A 46 3.01 -7.41 -7.22
CA ILE A 46 3.71 -6.72 -8.30
C ILE A 46 3.01 -5.38 -8.52
N LEU A 47 3.78 -4.30 -8.42
CA LEU A 47 3.25 -2.94 -8.49
C LEU A 47 2.83 -2.53 -9.93
N PRO A 48 2.05 -1.45 -10.06
CA PRO A 48 1.23 -1.22 -11.26
C PRO A 48 1.97 -0.92 -12.58
N THR A 49 3.29 -0.68 -12.59
CA THR A 49 4.04 -0.61 -13.87
C THR A 49 4.04 -1.95 -14.63
N PHE A 50 3.52 -3.00 -14.01
CA PHE A 50 3.10 -4.24 -14.68
C PHE A 50 2.10 -3.97 -15.83
N PHE A 51 1.30 -2.91 -15.73
CA PHE A 51 0.36 -2.45 -16.75
C PHE A 51 0.86 -1.20 -17.47
N ASN A 52 0.30 -0.93 -18.65
CA ASN A 52 0.59 0.29 -19.41
C ASN A 52 0.18 1.54 -18.60
N SER A 53 1.15 2.40 -18.33
CA SER A 53 1.02 3.53 -17.41
C SER A 53 2.05 4.62 -17.72
N ASP A 54 1.89 5.82 -17.15
CA ASP A 54 2.78 6.96 -17.40
C ASP A 54 3.31 7.64 -16.11
N LEU A 55 2.43 8.31 -15.35
CA LEU A 55 2.76 9.01 -14.12
C LEU A 55 2.67 8.12 -12.88
N ASP A 56 3.22 8.65 -11.78
CA ASP A 56 3.18 8.06 -10.44
C ASP A 56 3.66 6.59 -10.43
N ARG A 57 4.64 6.28 -11.28
CA ARG A 57 5.29 4.97 -11.41
C ARG A 57 4.26 3.83 -11.41
N GLY A 58 3.27 3.92 -12.29
CA GLY A 58 2.26 2.88 -12.50
C GLY A 58 0.84 3.28 -12.11
N PHE A 59 0.65 4.20 -11.17
CA PHE A 59 -0.70 4.53 -10.66
C PHE A 59 -1.51 5.46 -11.59
N SER A 60 -0.92 5.94 -12.68
CA SER A 60 -1.66 6.59 -13.79
C SER A 60 -1.83 5.60 -14.94
N ILE A 61 -2.88 4.77 -14.83
CA ILE A 61 -3.12 3.64 -15.73
C ILE A 61 -3.68 4.12 -17.07
N ILE A 62 -3.04 3.70 -18.17
CA ILE A 62 -3.54 3.87 -19.54
C ILE A 62 -4.52 2.75 -19.85
N ASP A 63 -4.09 1.51 -19.64
CA ASP A 63 -4.92 0.31 -19.74
C ASP A 63 -4.32 -0.83 -18.89
N TYR A 64 -5.13 -1.86 -18.62
CA TYR A 64 -4.71 -3.05 -17.88
C TYR A 64 -4.12 -4.16 -18.77
N ASN A 65 -3.56 -3.82 -19.94
CA ASN A 65 -2.73 -4.77 -20.69
C ASN A 65 -1.31 -4.77 -20.10
N LEU A 66 -0.57 -5.86 -20.32
CA LEU A 66 0.82 -5.95 -19.88
C LEU A 66 1.66 -4.83 -20.49
N ASN A 67 2.46 -4.18 -19.65
CA ASN A 67 3.57 -3.37 -20.11
C ASN A 67 4.64 -4.28 -20.71
N LYS A 68 4.69 -4.35 -22.05
CA LYS A 68 5.57 -5.29 -22.76
C LYS A 68 7.05 -4.96 -22.64
N ASP A 69 7.40 -3.76 -22.19
CA ASP A 69 8.79 -3.37 -21.95
C ASP A 69 9.31 -3.99 -20.64
N LEU A 70 8.41 -4.29 -19.70
CA LEU A 70 8.77 -4.77 -18.35
C LEU A 70 8.32 -6.20 -18.07
N VAL A 71 7.27 -6.68 -18.76
CA VAL A 71 6.58 -7.94 -18.45
C VAL A 71 6.26 -8.74 -19.71
N SER A 72 6.63 -10.02 -19.67
CA SER A 72 6.33 -11.01 -20.70
C SER A 72 5.27 -12.01 -20.21
N LYS A 73 4.64 -12.75 -21.14
CA LYS A 73 3.75 -13.86 -20.78
C LYS A 73 4.48 -15.02 -20.10
N SER A 74 5.74 -15.26 -20.50
CA SER A 74 6.59 -16.29 -19.89
C SER A 74 6.87 -16.02 -18.42
N ASP A 75 6.89 -14.76 -17.99
CA ASP A 75 7.07 -14.41 -16.58
C ASP A 75 5.91 -14.93 -15.72
N LEU A 76 4.68 -14.86 -16.22
CA LEU A 76 3.49 -15.38 -15.53
C LEU A 76 3.55 -16.90 -15.41
N GLU A 77 3.96 -17.59 -16.47
CA GLU A 77 4.15 -19.04 -16.45
C GLU A 77 5.27 -19.46 -15.49
N ASP A 78 6.34 -18.67 -15.39
CA ASP A 78 7.43 -18.91 -14.44
C ASP A 78 6.98 -18.72 -12.99
N LEU A 79 6.19 -17.69 -12.70
CA LEU A 79 5.61 -17.47 -11.38
C LEU A 79 4.63 -18.58 -10.99
N GLU A 80 3.84 -19.08 -11.94
CA GLU A 80 2.99 -20.25 -11.74
C GLU A 80 3.83 -21.51 -11.45
N ARG A 81 4.91 -21.76 -12.20
CA ARG A 81 5.86 -22.87 -11.94
C ARG A 81 6.53 -22.78 -10.57
N LEU A 82 6.77 -21.57 -10.07
CA LEU A 82 7.30 -21.31 -8.72
C LEU A 82 6.22 -21.42 -7.63
N ASN A 83 4.96 -21.67 -7.99
CA ASN A 83 3.81 -21.71 -7.09
C ASN A 83 3.63 -20.40 -6.27
N ILE A 84 3.85 -19.26 -6.94
CA ILE A 84 3.71 -17.93 -6.34
C ILE A 84 2.36 -17.33 -6.76
N GLN A 85 1.50 -17.08 -5.78
CA GLN A 85 0.21 -16.43 -5.98
C GLN A 85 0.39 -14.92 -6.19
N LEU A 86 -0.34 -14.34 -7.14
CA LEU A 86 -0.15 -12.95 -7.51
C LEU A 86 -1.14 -12.02 -6.83
N LYS A 87 -0.64 -10.85 -6.46
CA LYS A 87 -1.42 -9.71 -6.02
C LYS A 87 -1.14 -8.54 -6.96
N PHE A 88 -2.21 -7.85 -7.37
CA PHE A 88 -2.15 -6.66 -8.21
C PHE A 88 -3.05 -5.56 -7.66
N ASP A 89 -2.81 -4.35 -8.14
CA ASP A 89 -3.72 -3.22 -7.96
C ASP A 89 -4.87 -3.25 -8.96
N ILE A 90 -6.02 -2.75 -8.51
CA ILE A 90 -6.92 -2.00 -9.37
C ILE A 90 -6.98 -0.54 -8.88
N VAL A 91 -6.56 0.35 -9.76
CA VAL A 91 -6.72 1.80 -9.60
C VAL A 91 -8.13 2.15 -10.04
N LEU A 92 -9.06 2.11 -9.07
CA LEU A 92 -10.48 2.38 -9.32
C LEU A 92 -10.77 3.87 -9.44
N ASN A 93 -10.10 4.70 -8.64
CA ASN A 93 -10.46 6.11 -8.50
C ASN A 93 -10.22 6.93 -9.77
N HIS A 94 -9.25 6.55 -10.60
CA HIS A 94 -8.79 7.39 -11.71
C HIS A 94 -8.11 6.59 -12.83
N LEU A 95 -8.02 7.19 -14.02
CA LEU A 95 -7.24 6.71 -15.17
C LEU A 95 -6.36 7.83 -15.73
N SER A 96 -5.33 7.46 -16.50
CA SER A 96 -4.48 8.43 -17.21
C SER A 96 -5.28 9.25 -18.23
N VAL A 97 -4.88 10.51 -18.42
CA VAL A 97 -5.25 11.34 -19.60
C VAL A 97 -5.00 10.60 -20.92
N ALA A 98 -4.01 9.71 -20.96
CA ALA A 98 -3.69 8.91 -22.15
C ALA A 98 -4.55 7.65 -22.32
N SER A 99 -5.46 7.34 -21.37
CA SER A 99 -6.39 6.21 -21.47
C SER A 99 -7.30 6.34 -22.69
N PRO A 100 -7.71 5.22 -23.32
CA PRO A 100 -8.61 5.25 -24.47
C PRO A 100 -9.91 6.04 -24.21
N GLN A 101 -10.44 5.94 -23.00
CA GLN A 101 -11.66 6.61 -22.57
C GLN A 101 -11.47 8.12 -22.53
N PHE A 102 -10.39 8.60 -21.90
CA PHE A 102 -10.15 10.05 -21.80
C PHE A 102 -9.72 10.65 -23.13
N LYS A 103 -8.97 9.91 -23.97
CA LYS A 103 -8.65 10.35 -25.34
C LYS A 103 -9.89 10.55 -26.20
N ASP A 104 -10.84 9.62 -26.16
CA ASP A 104 -12.10 9.75 -26.90
C ASP A 104 -12.93 10.95 -26.38
N LEU A 105 -12.89 11.23 -25.08
CA LEU A 105 -13.49 12.43 -24.48
C LEU A 105 -12.84 13.71 -25.01
N LEU A 106 -11.51 13.79 -25.05
CA LEU A 106 -10.80 14.96 -25.58
C LEU A 106 -11.03 15.17 -27.09
N GLU A 107 -11.21 14.09 -27.85
CA GLU A 107 -11.45 14.16 -29.29
C GLU A 107 -12.89 14.58 -29.63
N LYS A 108 -13.88 14.09 -28.88
CA LYS A 108 -15.31 14.25 -29.23
C LYS A 108 -16.08 15.17 -28.30
N GLY A 109 -15.50 15.59 -27.18
CA GLY A 109 -16.14 16.45 -26.19
C GLY A 109 -17.48 15.88 -25.73
N GLU A 110 -18.53 16.71 -25.75
CA GLU A 110 -19.90 16.34 -25.37
C GLU A 110 -20.53 15.22 -26.23
N HIS A 111 -19.94 14.91 -27.39
CA HIS A 111 -20.38 13.79 -28.24
C HIS A 111 -19.67 12.47 -27.93
N SER A 112 -18.71 12.47 -27.00
CA SER A 112 -18.07 11.24 -26.53
C SER A 112 -19.07 10.38 -25.76
N LYS A 113 -19.02 9.07 -25.98
CA LYS A 113 -19.75 8.12 -25.12
C LYS A 113 -19.21 8.10 -23.68
N TYR A 114 -18.01 8.63 -23.46
CA TYR A 114 -17.35 8.70 -22.15
C TYR A 114 -17.52 10.07 -21.47
N LYS A 115 -18.40 10.95 -21.96
CA LYS A 115 -18.65 12.27 -21.35
C LYS A 115 -18.98 12.19 -19.84
N ASP A 116 -19.70 11.16 -19.43
CA ASP A 116 -20.07 10.92 -18.03
C ASP A 116 -19.14 9.91 -17.34
N PHE A 117 -18.08 9.42 -18.00
CA PHE A 117 -17.13 8.46 -17.43
C PHE A 117 -16.17 9.12 -16.45
N PHE A 118 -15.85 10.39 -16.67
CA PHE A 118 -15.01 11.22 -15.81
C PHE A 118 -15.84 12.34 -15.19
N ILE A 119 -15.27 13.03 -14.21
CA ILE A 119 -16.00 14.07 -13.48
C ILE A 119 -15.59 15.45 -13.99
N ASN A 120 -16.46 16.08 -14.78
CA ASN A 120 -16.34 17.52 -15.05
C ASN A 120 -16.59 18.29 -13.75
N TRP A 121 -15.60 19.07 -13.32
CA TRP A 121 -15.63 19.80 -12.06
C TRP A 121 -16.74 20.84 -12.02
N ASN A 122 -16.92 21.60 -13.10
CA ASN A 122 -17.95 22.64 -13.15
C ASN A 122 -19.35 22.03 -13.13
N THR A 123 -19.58 20.94 -13.90
CA THR A 123 -20.85 20.22 -13.84
C THR A 123 -21.13 19.66 -12.44
N PHE A 124 -20.11 19.13 -11.76
CA PHE A 124 -20.27 18.60 -10.41
C PHE A 124 -20.68 19.68 -9.39
N TRP A 125 -20.19 20.91 -9.54
CA TRP A 125 -20.47 22.02 -8.61
C TRP A 125 -21.52 23.01 -9.11
N GLU A 126 -22.26 22.68 -10.16
CA GLU A 126 -23.31 23.55 -10.71
C GLU A 126 -24.35 23.88 -9.62
N GLY A 127 -24.60 25.18 -9.42
CA GLY A 127 -25.52 25.67 -8.39
C GLY A 127 -24.99 25.66 -6.95
N HIS A 128 -23.75 25.23 -6.72
CA HIS A 128 -23.13 25.09 -5.39
C HIS A 128 -21.79 25.83 -5.27
N GLY A 129 -21.62 26.88 -6.06
CA GLY A 129 -20.41 27.69 -6.12
C GLY A 129 -20.52 28.81 -7.14
N ASP A 130 -19.47 29.63 -7.20
CA ASP A 130 -19.39 30.75 -8.14
C ASP A 130 -18.40 30.44 -9.26
N LEU A 131 -18.84 30.60 -10.51
CA LEU A 131 -17.93 30.61 -11.67
C LEU A 131 -17.01 31.84 -11.59
N LYS A 132 -15.69 31.62 -11.64
CA LYS A 132 -14.69 32.69 -11.64
C LYS A 132 -14.20 32.99 -13.05
N ASP A 133 -13.46 34.09 -13.20
CA ASP A 133 -12.96 34.61 -14.48
C ASP A 133 -12.06 33.60 -15.23
N ASP A 134 -11.45 32.66 -14.51
CA ASP A 134 -10.62 31.61 -15.08
C ASP A 134 -11.43 30.40 -15.59
N GLY A 135 -12.77 30.48 -15.56
CA GLY A 135 -13.68 29.45 -16.07
C GLY A 135 -13.89 28.27 -15.11
N VAL A 136 -13.54 28.40 -13.84
CA VAL A 136 -13.70 27.34 -12.82
C VAL A 136 -14.71 27.76 -11.77
N ILE A 137 -15.62 26.85 -11.40
CA ILE A 137 -16.49 27.03 -10.25
C ILE A 137 -15.68 26.86 -8.96
N ILE A 138 -15.67 27.86 -8.09
CA ILE A 138 -15.18 27.72 -6.73
C ILE A 138 -16.36 27.32 -5.84
N PRO A 139 -16.34 26.13 -5.21
CA PRO A 139 -17.41 25.71 -4.33
C PRO A 139 -17.63 26.69 -3.18
N GLU A 140 -18.88 26.77 -2.71
CA GLU A 140 -19.20 27.54 -1.51
C GLU A 140 -18.33 27.10 -0.33
N LYS A 141 -18.02 28.06 0.56
CA LYS A 141 -17.08 27.88 1.67
C LYS A 141 -17.43 26.66 2.54
N GLU A 142 -18.72 26.44 2.81
CA GLU A 142 -19.18 25.33 3.65
C GLU A 142 -18.91 23.93 3.05
N TYR A 143 -18.78 23.83 1.72
CA TYR A 143 -18.41 22.60 1.02
C TYR A 143 -16.89 22.49 0.93
N LEU A 144 -16.21 23.58 0.58
CA LEU A 144 -14.77 23.62 0.42
C LEU A 144 -14.02 23.26 1.71
N GLU A 145 -14.53 23.69 2.87
CA GLU A 145 -13.95 23.39 4.19
C GLU A 145 -14.08 21.90 4.59
N LYS A 146 -15.02 21.16 3.98
CA LYS A 146 -15.20 19.72 4.25
C LYS A 146 -14.32 18.85 3.36
N LEU A 147 -13.97 19.32 2.16
CA LEU A 147 -13.22 18.55 1.18
C LEU A 147 -11.86 18.07 1.73
N PHE A 148 -11.61 16.77 1.60
CA PHE A 148 -10.33 16.18 1.94
C PHE A 148 -9.33 16.37 0.79
N MET A 149 -8.37 17.27 0.99
CA MET A 149 -7.44 17.68 -0.06
C MET A 149 -6.12 16.89 -0.03
N ARG A 150 -5.68 16.43 -1.21
CA ARG A 150 -4.40 15.70 -1.39
C ARG A 150 -3.29 16.53 -2.04
N LYS A 151 -3.61 17.74 -2.49
CA LYS A 151 -2.69 18.73 -3.04
C LYS A 151 -3.17 20.14 -2.69
N SER A 152 -2.28 21.13 -2.86
CA SER A 152 -2.63 22.54 -2.70
C SER A 152 -3.54 23.01 -3.84
N GLY A 153 -4.49 23.89 -3.53
CA GLY A 153 -5.52 24.35 -4.48
C GLY A 153 -6.54 23.27 -4.82
N LEU A 154 -7.49 23.58 -5.70
CA LEU A 154 -8.57 22.66 -6.08
C LEU A 154 -8.04 21.38 -6.77
N PRO A 155 -8.72 20.23 -6.61
CA PRO A 155 -8.33 18.98 -7.25
C PRO A 155 -8.78 18.95 -8.71
N ILE A 156 -8.23 19.83 -9.53
CA ILE A 156 -8.58 19.96 -10.95
C ILE A 156 -7.36 19.90 -11.87
N LEU A 157 -7.62 19.49 -13.11
CA LEU A 157 -6.77 19.71 -14.28
C LEU A 157 -7.65 20.30 -15.39
N LYS A 158 -7.24 21.44 -15.97
CA LYS A 158 -7.89 22.00 -17.17
C LYS A 158 -7.40 21.24 -18.40
N VAL A 159 -8.32 20.82 -19.24
CA VAL A 159 -8.02 20.05 -20.46
C VAL A 159 -8.65 20.71 -21.69
N PRO A 160 -7.97 20.71 -22.85
CA PRO A 160 -8.52 21.29 -24.08
C PRO A 160 -9.65 20.41 -24.64
N PHE A 161 -10.73 21.05 -25.09
CA PHE A 161 -11.88 20.42 -25.73
C PHE A 161 -11.93 20.76 -27.23
N PRO A 162 -12.61 19.94 -28.06
CA PRO A 162 -12.59 20.09 -29.51
C PRO A 162 -13.30 21.35 -30.02
N ASP A 163 -14.14 21.96 -29.19
CA ASP A 163 -14.80 23.25 -29.47
C ASP A 163 -13.88 24.47 -29.19
N GLY A 164 -12.64 24.23 -28.76
CA GLY A 164 -11.65 25.25 -28.44
C GLY A 164 -11.72 25.76 -27.00
N THR A 165 -12.62 25.23 -26.17
CA THR A 165 -12.70 25.57 -24.74
C THR A 165 -11.69 24.77 -23.90
N GLU A 166 -11.41 25.25 -22.69
CA GLU A 166 -10.74 24.44 -21.66
C GLU A 166 -11.76 24.06 -20.59
N GLN A 167 -11.85 22.77 -20.29
CA GLN A 167 -12.79 22.23 -19.30
C GLN A 167 -12.03 21.75 -18.06
N PRO A 168 -12.45 22.13 -16.84
CA PRO A 168 -11.84 21.61 -15.62
C PRO A 168 -12.40 20.22 -15.29
N TYR A 169 -11.52 19.23 -15.23
CA TYR A 169 -11.86 17.88 -14.79
C TYR A 169 -11.26 17.57 -13.42
N TRP A 170 -11.97 16.76 -12.64
CA TRP A 170 -11.51 16.33 -11.33
C TRP A 170 -10.22 15.50 -11.45
N ASN A 171 -9.20 15.92 -10.71
CA ASN A 171 -7.90 15.28 -10.61
C ASN A 171 -7.45 15.40 -9.14
N THR A 172 -7.68 14.36 -8.35
CA THR A 172 -7.37 14.32 -6.91
C THR A 172 -5.86 14.28 -6.66
N PHE A 173 -5.13 13.58 -7.53
CA PHE A 173 -3.73 13.22 -7.31
C PHE A 173 -2.77 13.96 -8.26
N TYR A 174 -1.85 13.24 -8.90
CA TYR A 174 -0.78 13.80 -9.70
C TYR A 174 -1.29 14.31 -11.07
N GLN A 175 -0.66 15.39 -11.51
CA GLN A 175 -0.77 15.97 -12.84
C GLN A 175 0.57 16.55 -13.25
N LYS A 176 0.82 16.61 -14.56
CA LYS A 176 1.98 17.25 -15.15
C LYS A 176 1.57 17.92 -16.47
N ILE A 177 1.91 19.19 -16.60
CA ILE A 177 1.80 19.95 -17.84
C ILE A 177 3.22 20.10 -18.38
N ASN A 178 3.50 19.48 -19.53
CA ASN A 178 4.81 19.55 -20.16
C ASN A 178 5.00 20.89 -20.90
N ALA A 179 6.24 21.21 -21.25
CA ALA A 179 6.58 22.47 -21.94
C ALA A 179 5.91 22.60 -23.33
N ASP A 180 5.63 21.47 -23.98
CA ASP A 180 4.90 21.38 -25.25
C ASP A 180 3.36 21.42 -25.06
N LYS A 181 2.89 21.68 -23.83
CA LYS A 181 1.48 21.66 -23.41
C LYS A 181 0.81 20.28 -23.45
N SER A 182 1.56 19.19 -23.67
CA SER A 182 1.01 17.86 -23.44
C SER A 182 0.69 17.65 -21.96
N LEU A 183 -0.43 17.00 -21.69
CA LEU A 183 -0.98 16.80 -20.35
C LEU A 183 -0.81 15.35 -19.94
N LEU A 184 -0.39 15.14 -18.70
CA LEU A 184 -0.48 13.88 -18.00
C LEU A 184 -1.25 14.10 -16.70
N GLY A 185 -2.08 13.15 -16.30
CA GLY A 185 -2.88 13.30 -15.10
C GLY A 185 -3.67 12.07 -14.75
N GLN A 186 -3.92 11.91 -13.45
CA GLN A 186 -4.77 10.89 -12.86
C GLN A 186 -6.22 11.41 -12.80
N MET A 187 -6.99 11.22 -13.86
CA MET A 187 -8.33 11.77 -14.02
C MET A 187 -9.36 10.93 -13.28
N ASP A 188 -10.03 11.52 -12.30
CA ASP A 188 -10.99 10.80 -11.46
C ASP A 188 -12.20 10.33 -12.28
N VAL A 189 -12.56 9.06 -12.12
CA VAL A 189 -13.73 8.48 -12.78
C VAL A 189 -15.00 8.78 -12.01
N ASN A 190 -16.12 8.84 -12.73
CA ASN A 190 -17.43 9.03 -12.17
C ASN A 190 -18.08 7.68 -11.85
N ALA A 191 -18.01 7.24 -10.60
CA ALA A 191 -18.62 5.98 -10.16
C ALA A 191 -20.15 5.94 -10.23
N LYS A 192 -20.83 7.05 -10.58
CA LYS A 192 -22.27 7.06 -10.92
C LYS A 192 -22.54 6.58 -12.35
N SER A 193 -21.50 6.45 -13.19
CA SER A 193 -21.61 5.97 -14.58
C SER A 193 -21.50 4.46 -14.66
N GLU A 194 -22.47 3.82 -15.31
CA GLU A 194 -22.46 2.36 -15.52
C GLU A 194 -21.29 1.91 -16.42
N LEU A 195 -20.80 2.76 -17.33
CA LEU A 195 -19.62 2.45 -18.15
C LEU A 195 -18.36 2.25 -17.29
N VAL A 196 -18.27 2.92 -16.13
CA VAL A 196 -17.16 2.73 -15.18
C VAL A 196 -17.25 1.35 -14.54
N TRP A 197 -18.45 0.89 -14.20
CA TRP A 197 -18.66 -0.44 -13.62
C TRP A 197 -18.48 -1.58 -14.63
N GLU A 198 -18.87 -1.37 -15.89
CA GLU A 198 -18.54 -2.27 -17.00
C GLU A 198 -17.01 -2.37 -17.17
N PHE A 199 -16.32 -1.23 -17.15
CA PHE A 199 -14.86 -1.19 -17.20
C PHE A 199 -14.21 -1.94 -16.02
N TYR A 200 -14.73 -1.79 -14.80
CA TYR A 200 -14.25 -2.54 -13.64
C TYR A 200 -14.45 -4.05 -13.82
N GLU A 201 -15.61 -4.49 -14.31
CA GLU A 201 -15.86 -5.90 -14.58
C GLU A 201 -14.91 -6.49 -15.62
N GLU A 202 -14.71 -5.82 -16.74
CA GLU A 202 -13.74 -6.23 -17.76
C GLU A 202 -12.31 -6.28 -17.21
N THR A 203 -11.95 -5.30 -16.40
CA THR A 203 -10.63 -5.21 -15.76
C THR A 203 -10.41 -6.36 -14.78
N LEU A 204 -11.36 -6.63 -13.88
CA LEU A 204 -11.26 -7.73 -12.91
C LEU A 204 -11.15 -9.08 -13.61
N LYS A 205 -11.93 -9.29 -14.68
CA LYS A 205 -11.82 -10.48 -15.54
C LYS A 205 -10.42 -10.63 -16.13
N LYS A 206 -9.87 -9.55 -16.68
CA LYS A 206 -8.54 -9.54 -17.30
C LYS A 206 -7.44 -9.82 -16.27
N ILE A 207 -7.46 -9.14 -15.13
CA ILE A 207 -6.48 -9.29 -14.05
C ILE A 207 -6.54 -10.70 -13.46
N SER A 208 -7.73 -11.27 -13.27
CA SER A 208 -7.89 -12.68 -12.87
C SER A 208 -7.24 -13.63 -13.89
N GLY A 209 -7.36 -13.32 -15.19
CA GLY A 209 -6.69 -14.04 -16.28
C GLY A 209 -5.16 -14.01 -16.24
N PHE A 210 -4.53 -13.06 -15.53
CA PHE A 210 -3.09 -13.04 -15.27
C PHE A 210 -2.67 -13.88 -14.06
N GLY A 211 -3.59 -14.61 -13.42
CA GLY A 211 -3.31 -15.45 -12.25
C GLY A 211 -3.46 -14.73 -10.89
N CYS A 212 -4.07 -13.54 -10.88
CA CYS A 212 -4.31 -12.77 -9.66
C CYS A 212 -5.18 -13.54 -8.65
N LYS A 213 -4.84 -13.43 -7.36
CA LYS A 213 -5.61 -13.95 -6.22
C LYS A 213 -6.05 -12.87 -5.25
N ILE A 214 -5.24 -11.82 -5.11
CA ILE A 214 -5.51 -10.70 -4.20
C ILE A 214 -5.53 -9.42 -5.01
N LEU A 215 -6.61 -8.68 -4.91
CA LEU A 215 -6.78 -7.40 -5.61
C LEU A 215 -6.75 -6.26 -4.59
N ARG A 216 -5.69 -5.45 -4.63
CA ARG A 216 -5.61 -4.22 -3.84
C ARG A 216 -6.51 -3.17 -4.47
N LEU A 217 -7.43 -2.59 -3.70
CA LEU A 217 -8.23 -1.46 -4.16
C LEU A 217 -7.48 -0.16 -3.84
N ASP A 218 -6.78 0.38 -4.82
CA ASP A 218 -6.01 1.62 -4.65
C ASP A 218 -6.94 2.82 -4.48
N ALA A 219 -6.64 3.67 -3.49
CA ALA A 219 -7.32 4.93 -3.24
C ALA A 219 -8.86 4.83 -3.22
N PHE A 220 -9.41 3.68 -2.82
CA PHE A 220 -10.84 3.40 -2.93
C PHE A 220 -11.70 4.36 -2.10
N ALA A 221 -11.19 4.82 -0.95
CA ALA A 221 -11.86 5.81 -0.11
C ALA A 221 -12.18 7.14 -0.84
N TYR A 222 -11.51 7.44 -1.96
CA TYR A 222 -11.73 8.67 -2.74
C TYR A 222 -12.73 8.52 -3.89
N LEU A 223 -13.17 7.28 -4.18
CA LEU A 223 -13.99 6.98 -5.35
C LEU A 223 -15.36 7.68 -5.27
N HIS A 224 -16.01 7.60 -4.11
CA HIS A 224 -17.31 8.21 -3.91
C HIS A 224 -17.19 9.71 -3.67
N LYS A 225 -17.77 10.51 -4.58
CA LYS A 225 -17.80 11.97 -4.51
C LYS A 225 -19.24 12.47 -4.45
N GLU A 226 -19.52 13.32 -3.48
CA GLU A 226 -20.84 13.89 -3.23
C GLU A 226 -20.72 15.31 -2.67
N ILE A 227 -21.58 16.22 -3.12
CA ILE A 227 -21.61 17.60 -2.64
C ILE A 227 -21.89 17.62 -1.13
N GLY A 228 -21.17 18.46 -0.39
CA GLY A 228 -21.33 18.61 1.05
C GLY A 228 -20.71 17.50 1.91
N GLN A 229 -20.07 16.50 1.31
CA GLN A 229 -19.29 15.48 2.01
C GLN A 229 -17.78 15.73 1.88
N SER A 230 -16.98 15.00 2.67
CA SER A 230 -15.51 15.14 2.65
C SER A 230 -14.86 14.59 1.39
N ASN A 231 -15.53 13.67 0.70
CA ASN A 231 -15.00 12.89 -0.42
C ASN A 231 -13.79 12.04 -0.02
N PHE A 232 -13.81 11.59 1.24
CA PHE A 232 -12.96 10.54 1.78
C PHE A 232 -13.80 9.61 2.63
N PHE A 233 -13.96 8.38 2.17
CA PHE A 233 -14.79 7.33 2.76
C PHE A 233 -16.21 7.84 3.09
N ASN A 234 -16.85 8.48 2.11
CA ASN A 234 -18.22 8.98 2.21
C ASN A 234 -19.18 7.83 2.55
N LYS A 235 -20.04 8.00 3.56
CA LYS A 235 -21.01 6.99 3.98
C LYS A 235 -22.44 7.46 3.65
N PRO A 236 -23.35 6.57 3.21
CA PRO A 236 -23.15 5.13 2.99
C PRO A 236 -22.49 4.78 1.64
N GLY A 237 -22.38 5.70 0.69
CA GLY A 237 -22.06 5.36 -0.70
C GLY A 237 -20.72 4.64 -0.96
N THR A 238 -19.69 4.84 -0.12
CA THR A 238 -18.45 4.04 -0.22
C THR A 238 -18.70 2.56 0.08
N TRP A 239 -19.60 2.24 1.01
CA TRP A 239 -19.98 0.85 1.32
C TRP A 239 -20.75 0.22 0.18
N GLU A 240 -21.69 0.96 -0.43
CA GLU A 240 -22.45 0.49 -1.59
C GLU A 240 -21.52 0.16 -2.76
N TYR A 241 -20.52 1.01 -3.02
CA TYR A 241 -19.51 0.75 -4.04
C TYR A 241 -18.62 -0.43 -3.69
N LEU A 242 -18.31 -0.63 -2.41
CA LEU A 242 -17.45 -1.72 -1.94
C LEU A 242 -18.15 -3.07 -2.09
N GLU A 243 -19.44 -3.13 -1.74
CA GLU A 243 -20.29 -4.30 -1.95
C GLU A 243 -20.42 -4.63 -3.44
N ARG A 244 -20.65 -3.61 -4.29
CA ARG A 244 -20.77 -3.79 -5.74
C ARG A 244 -19.48 -4.34 -6.35
N ILE A 245 -18.31 -3.77 -6.03
CA ILE A 245 -17.03 -4.30 -6.55
C ILE A 245 -16.72 -5.68 -5.98
N LYS A 246 -17.14 -5.96 -4.73
CA LYS A 246 -17.02 -7.30 -4.13
C LYS A 246 -17.80 -8.35 -4.90
N HIS A 247 -19.04 -8.08 -5.31
CA HIS A 247 -19.80 -9.00 -6.14
C HIS A 247 -19.13 -9.29 -7.48
N ILE A 248 -18.49 -8.29 -8.09
CA ILE A 248 -17.70 -8.49 -9.32
C ILE A 248 -16.47 -9.35 -9.02
N ALA A 249 -15.74 -9.06 -7.94
CA ALA A 249 -14.53 -9.79 -7.55
C ALA A 249 -14.80 -11.27 -7.22
N ASP A 250 -15.90 -11.55 -6.52
CA ASP A 250 -16.31 -12.90 -6.15
C ASP A 250 -16.58 -13.77 -7.40
N ARG A 251 -17.15 -13.20 -8.48
CA ARG A 251 -17.35 -13.91 -9.77
C ARG A 251 -16.04 -14.37 -10.41
N TYR A 252 -14.93 -13.69 -10.13
CA TYR A 252 -13.61 -13.99 -10.68
C TYR A 252 -12.66 -14.61 -9.65
N ASN A 253 -13.18 -15.04 -8.49
CA ASN A 253 -12.43 -15.61 -7.37
C ASN A 253 -11.28 -14.71 -6.90
N LEU A 254 -11.50 -13.39 -6.89
CA LEU A 254 -10.54 -12.40 -6.44
C LEU A 254 -10.88 -11.98 -5.02
N LYS A 255 -9.90 -12.02 -4.12
CA LYS A 255 -10.06 -11.49 -2.76
C LYS A 255 -9.66 -10.02 -2.74
N LEU A 256 -10.57 -9.18 -2.27
CA LEU A 256 -10.34 -7.75 -2.14
C LEU A 256 -9.50 -7.41 -0.90
N LEU A 257 -8.61 -6.44 -1.07
CA LEU A 257 -7.81 -5.83 -0.02
C LEU A 257 -7.88 -4.31 -0.19
N PRO A 258 -8.87 -3.63 0.41
CA PRO A 258 -8.98 -2.18 0.33
C PRO A 258 -7.76 -1.50 0.96
N GLU A 259 -7.16 -0.55 0.25
CA GLU A 259 -6.16 0.31 0.86
C GLU A 259 -6.83 1.55 1.46
N ILE A 260 -6.72 1.68 2.78
CA ILE A 260 -7.34 2.75 3.55
C ILE A 260 -6.36 3.20 4.63
N HIS A 261 -5.80 4.39 4.44
CA HIS A 261 -5.04 5.09 5.47
C HIS A 261 -5.98 5.94 6.32
N ALA A 262 -6.16 5.55 7.58
CA ALA A 262 -7.01 6.27 8.52
C ALA A 262 -6.42 6.22 9.92
N GLU A 263 -6.63 7.30 10.68
CA GLU A 263 -6.26 7.38 12.08
C GLU A 263 -6.90 6.21 12.85
N TYR A 264 -6.13 5.50 13.67
CA TYR A 264 -6.61 4.38 14.47
C TYR A 264 -7.88 4.72 15.26
N GLY A 265 -7.92 5.91 15.89
CA GLY A 265 -9.08 6.38 16.66
C GLY A 265 -10.35 6.63 15.84
N SER A 266 -10.30 6.54 14.51
CA SER A 266 -11.50 6.56 13.66
C SER A 266 -12.30 5.27 13.71
N TYR A 267 -11.68 4.15 14.14
CA TYR A 267 -12.21 2.79 14.08
C TYR A 267 -12.60 2.29 12.69
N LEU A 268 -12.21 3.00 11.62
CA LEU A 268 -12.54 2.58 10.26
C LEU A 268 -11.97 1.20 9.90
N HIS A 269 -10.82 0.84 10.47
CA HIS A 269 -10.22 -0.49 10.28
C HIS A 269 -11.07 -1.60 10.94
N ASP A 270 -11.66 -1.35 12.11
CA ASP A 270 -12.59 -2.27 12.79
C ASP A 270 -13.89 -2.40 11.98
N GLU A 271 -14.44 -1.29 11.48
CA GLU A 271 -15.61 -1.32 10.59
C GLU A 271 -15.35 -2.17 9.34
N VAL A 272 -14.25 -1.91 8.62
CA VAL A 272 -13.89 -2.64 7.38
C VAL A 272 -13.65 -4.12 7.66
N ALA A 273 -13.01 -4.46 8.79
CA ALA A 273 -12.82 -5.86 9.18
C ALA A 273 -14.14 -6.56 9.55
N ASN A 274 -15.06 -5.86 10.23
CA ASN A 274 -16.38 -6.39 10.59
C ASN A 274 -17.26 -6.67 9.36
N GLU A 275 -17.08 -5.90 8.27
CA GLU A 275 -17.69 -6.16 6.96
C GLU A 275 -17.01 -7.33 6.20
N GLY A 276 -16.07 -8.04 6.84
CA GLY A 276 -15.45 -9.25 6.31
C GLY A 276 -14.25 -9.02 5.38
N TYR A 277 -13.80 -7.77 5.22
CA TYR A 277 -12.63 -7.47 4.40
C TYR A 277 -11.32 -7.74 5.15
N GLN A 278 -10.29 -8.10 4.39
CA GLN A 278 -8.92 -8.09 4.90
C GLN A 278 -8.42 -6.64 4.93
N ILE A 279 -7.64 -6.27 5.94
CA ILE A 279 -7.11 -4.91 6.11
C ILE A 279 -5.59 -4.89 5.99
N TYR A 280 -5.03 -3.74 5.62
CA TYR A 280 -3.61 -3.49 5.82
C TYR A 280 -3.33 -3.16 7.28
N ASP A 281 -2.23 -3.69 7.81
CA ASP A 281 -1.69 -3.23 9.10
C ASP A 281 -0.70 -2.08 8.85
N PHE A 282 -1.26 -0.88 8.65
CA PHE A 282 -0.49 0.36 8.55
C PHE A 282 -0.02 0.90 9.90
N PHE A 283 -0.42 0.25 11.00
CA PHE A 283 0.03 0.62 12.34
C PHE A 283 1.40 0.01 12.66
N LEU A 284 1.64 -1.24 12.21
CA LEU A 284 2.88 -1.96 12.49
C LEU A 284 4.18 -1.20 12.14
N PRO A 285 4.32 -0.53 10.98
CA PRO A 285 5.57 0.16 10.64
C PRO A 285 6.00 1.18 11.69
N GLY A 286 5.10 2.09 12.08
CA GLY A 286 5.41 3.11 13.08
C GLY A 286 5.48 2.55 14.50
N LEU A 287 4.62 1.56 14.85
CA LEU A 287 4.73 0.83 16.13
C LEU A 287 6.07 0.10 16.27
N MET A 288 6.61 -0.43 15.17
CA MET A 288 7.90 -1.13 15.17
C MET A 288 9.05 -0.16 15.46
N ILE A 289 9.08 0.99 14.78
CA ILE A 289 10.08 2.03 15.03
C ILE A 289 9.98 2.52 16.47
N HIS A 290 8.76 2.83 16.94
CA HIS A 290 8.50 3.19 18.34
C HIS A 290 9.09 2.14 19.31
N THR A 291 8.74 0.87 19.09
CA THR A 291 9.11 -0.24 19.96
C THR A 291 10.63 -0.39 20.09
N ILE A 292 11.34 -0.30 18.97
CA ILE A 292 12.79 -0.43 18.92
C ILE A 292 13.48 0.79 19.53
N GLU A 293 13.07 2.00 19.17
CA GLU A 293 13.75 3.24 19.60
C GLU A 293 13.47 3.59 21.07
N LYS A 294 12.23 3.39 21.55
CA LYS A 294 11.86 3.58 22.96
C LYS A 294 12.18 2.36 23.83
N LYS A 295 12.54 1.25 23.21
CA LYS A 295 12.73 -0.06 23.85
C LYS A 295 11.49 -0.45 24.66
N ASP A 296 10.30 -0.31 24.10
CA ASP A 296 9.02 -0.54 24.78
C ASP A 296 8.05 -1.30 23.89
N SER A 297 7.71 -2.54 24.27
CA SER A 297 6.82 -3.42 23.50
C SER A 297 5.33 -3.20 23.78
N LYS A 298 4.93 -2.34 24.73
CA LYS A 298 3.55 -2.27 25.23
C LYS A 298 2.53 -1.94 24.15
N ALA A 299 2.79 -0.91 23.34
CA ALA A 299 1.86 -0.49 22.28
C ALA A 299 1.73 -1.59 21.21
N LEU A 300 2.86 -2.17 20.78
CA LEU A 300 2.90 -3.27 19.83
C LEU A 300 2.14 -4.50 20.33
N MET A 301 2.35 -4.91 21.58
CA MET A 301 1.66 -6.06 22.17
C MET A 301 0.16 -5.80 22.41
N THR A 302 -0.22 -4.54 22.64
CA THR A 302 -1.64 -4.15 22.72
C THR A 302 -2.32 -4.37 21.38
N TRP A 303 -1.71 -3.86 20.29
CA TRP A 303 -2.19 -4.06 18.94
C TRP A 303 -2.23 -5.54 18.53
N ALA A 304 -1.19 -6.31 18.85
CA ALA A 304 -1.14 -7.75 18.59
C ALA A 304 -2.31 -8.50 19.26
N LYS A 305 -2.61 -8.17 20.52
CA LYS A 305 -3.72 -8.76 21.27
C LYS A 305 -5.08 -8.37 20.69
N GLU A 306 -5.22 -7.14 20.21
CA GLU A 306 -6.45 -6.68 19.56
C GLU A 306 -6.71 -7.44 18.26
N ILE A 307 -5.70 -7.59 17.39
CA ILE A 307 -5.81 -8.39 16.16
C ILE A 307 -6.35 -9.80 16.49
N ILE A 308 -5.79 -10.44 17.51
CA ILE A 308 -6.19 -11.79 17.94
C ILE A 308 -7.62 -11.79 18.49
N GLN A 309 -7.92 -10.89 19.43
CA GLN A 309 -9.22 -10.84 20.12
C GLN A 309 -10.36 -10.56 19.14
N LYS A 310 -10.12 -9.68 18.17
CA LYS A 310 -11.12 -9.28 17.17
C LYS A 310 -11.12 -10.18 15.93
N GLY A 311 -10.13 -11.07 15.79
CA GLY A 311 -10.00 -11.95 14.64
C GLY A 311 -9.69 -11.20 13.33
N TYR A 312 -9.00 -10.05 13.40
CA TYR A 312 -8.67 -9.28 12.20
C TYR A 312 -7.76 -10.09 11.27
N LYS A 313 -8.07 -10.05 9.98
CA LYS A 313 -7.21 -10.58 8.92
C LYS A 313 -6.39 -9.42 8.39
N THR A 314 -5.07 -9.46 8.58
CA THR A 314 -4.19 -8.35 8.21
C THR A 314 -3.19 -8.75 7.11
N VAL A 315 -2.78 -7.79 6.29
CA VAL A 315 -1.52 -7.82 5.55
C VAL A 315 -0.60 -6.79 6.19
N ASN A 316 0.46 -7.24 6.85
CA ASN A 316 1.38 -6.38 7.57
C ASN A 316 2.64 -6.08 6.74
N MET A 317 3.36 -5.02 7.11
CA MET A 317 4.58 -4.61 6.42
C MET A 317 5.56 -3.86 7.34
N LEU A 318 6.80 -3.70 6.87
CA LEU A 318 7.76 -2.73 7.41
C LEU A 318 7.85 -1.54 6.44
N GLY A 319 8.64 -1.65 5.38
CA GLY A 319 8.58 -0.76 4.23
C GLY A 319 7.55 -1.17 3.19
N CYS A 320 7.23 -0.24 2.28
CA CYS A 320 6.50 -0.47 1.04
C CYS A 320 6.85 0.63 0.02
N HIS A 321 6.17 0.66 -1.12
CA HIS A 321 6.38 1.69 -2.15
C HIS A 321 6.01 3.13 -1.74
N ASP A 322 5.30 3.30 -0.64
CA ASP A 322 4.90 4.59 -0.08
C ASP A 322 5.74 4.93 1.16
N GLY A 323 5.48 6.10 1.78
CA GLY A 323 6.19 6.49 3.00
C GLY A 323 5.66 5.73 4.22
N ILE A 324 6.46 5.73 5.29
CA ILE A 324 6.10 5.13 6.59
C ILE A 324 4.85 5.84 7.14
N PRO A 325 3.75 5.12 7.38
CA PRO A 325 2.51 5.71 7.90
C PRO A 325 2.71 6.16 9.35
N VAL A 326 2.33 7.39 9.65
CA VAL A 326 2.43 7.99 10.99
C VAL A 326 1.10 8.60 11.44
N LEU A 327 0.28 9.08 10.50
CA LEU A 327 -1.10 9.52 10.77
C LEU A 327 -1.95 8.39 11.35
N ASP A 328 -1.75 7.18 10.84
CA ASP A 328 -2.54 5.98 11.14
C ASP A 328 -2.49 5.62 12.64
N LEU A 329 -1.47 6.06 13.38
CA LEU A 329 -1.31 5.79 14.80
C LEU A 329 -2.11 6.73 15.71
N LYS A 330 -2.61 7.84 15.17
CA LYS A 330 -3.26 8.91 15.95
C LYS A 330 -4.64 8.51 16.48
N GLY A 331 -5.02 9.20 17.55
CA GLY A 331 -6.41 9.25 18.00
C GLY A 331 -7.26 10.15 17.09
N LYS A 332 -8.57 10.06 17.22
CA LYS A 332 -9.50 10.89 16.44
C LYS A 332 -10.74 11.22 17.26
N GLN A 333 -11.27 12.42 17.07
CA GLN A 333 -12.61 12.76 17.55
C GLN A 333 -13.66 12.23 16.58
N VAL A 334 -14.56 11.38 17.09
CA VAL A 334 -15.68 10.81 16.33
C VAL A 334 -16.95 11.08 17.12
N ASN A 335 -17.94 11.73 16.49
CA ASN A 335 -19.23 12.09 17.11
C ASN A 335 -19.10 12.81 18.47
N GLY A 336 -18.15 13.76 18.54
CA GLY A 336 -17.89 14.54 19.75
C GLY A 336 -17.03 13.84 20.81
N VAL A 337 -16.73 12.55 20.67
CA VAL A 337 -15.92 11.77 21.62
C VAL A 337 -14.51 11.56 21.07
N PHE A 338 -13.49 11.85 21.88
CA PHE A 338 -12.10 11.59 21.50
C PHE A 338 -11.71 10.13 21.78
N ASN A 339 -11.40 9.40 20.72
CA ASN A 339 -10.87 8.05 20.79
C ASN A 339 -9.34 8.10 20.74
N LYS A 340 -8.70 7.42 21.68
CA LYS A 340 -7.23 7.43 21.79
C LYS A 340 -6.58 6.68 20.62
N GLY A 341 -5.41 7.16 20.22
CA GLY A 341 -4.53 6.47 19.27
C GLY A 341 -3.85 5.25 19.87
N LEU A 342 -3.15 4.49 19.03
CA LEU A 342 -2.23 3.43 19.48
C LEU A 342 -0.99 4.02 20.15
N LEU A 343 -0.59 5.23 19.71
CA LEU A 343 0.44 6.05 20.35
C LEU A 343 -0.13 7.42 20.71
N LYS A 344 0.55 8.11 21.64
CA LYS A 344 0.27 9.52 21.90
C LYS A 344 0.88 10.38 20.79
N ASP A 345 0.32 11.58 20.59
CA ASP A 345 0.83 12.53 19.60
C ASP A 345 2.32 12.85 19.81
N GLU A 346 2.77 13.00 21.07
CA GLU A 346 4.18 13.21 21.43
C GLU A 346 5.08 12.05 20.98
N ASP A 347 4.64 10.80 21.16
CA ASP A 347 5.40 9.62 20.74
C ASP A 347 5.48 9.53 19.20
N ILE A 348 4.43 9.96 18.50
CA ILE A 348 4.39 9.99 17.02
C ILE A 348 5.34 11.08 16.50
N GLU A 349 5.33 12.26 17.11
CA GLU A 349 6.27 13.35 16.78
C GLU A 349 7.72 12.93 17.01
N ASP A 350 8.02 12.24 18.10
CA ASP A 350 9.36 11.73 18.40
C ASP A 350 9.84 10.73 17.33
N ILE A 351 8.98 9.82 16.88
CA ILE A 351 9.30 8.87 15.80
C ILE A 351 9.55 9.63 14.50
N MET A 352 8.69 10.58 14.17
CA MET A 352 8.86 11.40 12.97
C MET A 352 10.18 12.15 12.99
N ASN A 353 10.50 12.83 14.08
CA ASN A 353 11.75 13.57 14.25
C ASN A 353 12.95 12.63 14.11
N THR A 354 12.91 11.46 14.75
CA THR A 354 13.95 10.44 14.62
C THR A 354 14.18 10.02 13.16
N VAL A 355 13.12 9.79 12.39
CA VAL A 355 13.24 9.40 10.97
C VAL A 355 13.71 10.58 10.11
N LEU A 356 13.28 11.81 10.39
CA LEU A 356 13.73 13.03 9.71
C LEU A 356 15.22 13.31 9.95
N GLU A 357 15.71 13.15 11.19
CA GLU A 357 17.13 13.24 11.55
C GLU A 357 17.97 12.20 10.81
N ARG A 358 17.37 11.06 10.46
CA ARG A 358 17.96 9.98 9.65
C ARG A 358 17.80 10.20 8.14
N GLY A 359 17.44 11.42 7.72
CA GLY A 359 17.33 11.82 6.31
C GLY A 359 15.96 11.54 5.66
N GLY A 360 14.96 11.15 6.44
CA GLY A 360 13.59 11.00 5.96
C GLY A 360 12.99 12.34 5.49
N ARG A 361 11.97 12.26 4.63
CA ARG A 361 11.27 13.44 4.08
C ARG A 361 9.78 13.37 4.38
N VAL A 362 9.27 14.31 5.15
CA VAL A 362 7.84 14.35 5.51
C VAL A 362 6.95 14.63 4.31
N LYS A 363 5.80 13.95 4.26
CA LYS A 363 4.66 14.30 3.41
C LYS A 363 3.53 14.80 4.31
N ASN A 364 3.17 16.08 4.17
CA ASN A 364 2.10 16.71 4.94
C ASN A 364 0.76 16.65 4.20
N LEU A 365 -0.33 16.77 4.95
CA LEU A 365 -1.67 17.10 4.44
C LEU A 365 -1.91 18.60 4.57
N TYR A 366 -2.63 19.17 3.60
CA TYR A 366 -2.94 20.59 3.53
C TYR A 366 -4.45 20.79 3.34
N ASP A 367 -4.99 21.91 3.81
CA ASP A 367 -6.35 22.33 3.49
C ASP A 367 -6.40 23.05 2.13
N ALA A 368 -7.60 23.45 1.70
CA ALA A 368 -7.80 24.16 0.43
C ALA A 368 -7.05 25.51 0.36
N SER A 369 -6.73 26.12 1.52
CA SER A 369 -5.94 27.35 1.60
C SER A 369 -4.42 27.11 1.54
N GLY A 370 -3.98 25.84 1.55
CA GLY A 370 -2.57 25.46 1.59
C GLY A 370 -1.98 25.44 3.00
N LYS A 371 -2.79 25.54 4.06
CA LYS A 371 -2.32 25.43 5.45
C LYS A 371 -2.19 23.96 5.84
N LYS A 372 -1.07 23.60 6.49
CA LYS A 372 -0.81 22.24 6.98
C LYS A 372 -1.89 21.83 7.98
N ILE A 373 -2.57 20.71 7.71
CA ILE A 373 -3.56 20.09 8.61
C ILE A 373 -2.87 19.08 9.53
N SER A 374 -2.08 18.17 8.95
CA SER A 374 -1.46 17.06 9.66
C SER A 374 -0.25 16.53 8.88
N TYR A 375 0.49 15.61 9.48
CA TYR A 375 1.41 14.74 8.76
C TYR A 375 0.65 13.54 8.19
N TYR A 376 1.12 13.00 7.06
CA TYR A 376 0.56 11.80 6.45
C TYR A 376 1.52 10.62 6.62
N GLN A 377 2.69 10.74 6.00
CA GLN A 377 3.73 9.71 5.93
C GLN A 377 5.12 10.36 6.03
N VAL A 378 6.13 9.56 6.37
CA VAL A 378 7.55 9.95 6.27
C VAL A 378 8.24 9.06 5.23
N ASN A 379 8.75 9.66 4.15
CA ASN A 379 9.45 8.93 3.10
C ASN A 379 10.88 8.64 3.55
N ALA A 380 11.21 7.36 3.73
CA ALA A 380 12.54 6.83 4.03
C ALA A 380 12.54 5.33 3.72
N THR A 381 13.70 4.72 3.50
CA THR A 381 13.79 3.26 3.61
C THR A 381 13.62 2.84 5.05
N PHE A 382 13.05 1.65 5.28
CA PHE A 382 12.85 1.17 6.66
C PHE A 382 14.20 0.93 7.37
N PHE A 383 15.22 0.52 6.62
CA PHE A 383 16.58 0.37 7.14
C PHE A 383 17.20 1.69 7.61
N SER A 384 17.12 2.75 6.79
CA SER A 384 17.59 4.08 7.20
C SER A 384 16.74 4.65 8.34
N ALA A 385 15.42 4.39 8.36
CA ALA A 385 14.55 4.76 9.47
C ALA A 385 14.95 4.11 10.81
N LEU A 386 15.60 2.95 10.80
CA LEU A 386 16.16 2.27 11.98
C LEU A 386 17.62 2.67 12.29
N GLY A 387 18.13 3.72 11.62
CA GLY A 387 19.51 4.19 11.80
C GLY A 387 20.53 3.28 11.14
N GLU A 388 20.14 2.56 10.08
CA GLU A 388 21.01 1.67 9.30
C GLU A 388 21.67 0.57 10.15
N SER A 389 20.97 0.14 11.20
CA SER A 389 21.40 -0.95 12.07
C SER A 389 20.87 -2.29 11.56
N GLU A 390 21.79 -3.16 11.12
CA GLU A 390 21.46 -4.51 10.62
C GLU A 390 20.72 -5.33 11.68
N GLN A 391 21.13 -5.24 12.95
CA GLN A 391 20.47 -5.95 14.05
C GLN A 391 19.04 -5.45 14.29
N LYS A 392 18.81 -4.13 14.24
CA LYS A 392 17.46 -3.57 14.40
C LYS A 392 16.56 -4.01 13.25
N LEU A 393 17.06 -4.01 12.01
CA LEU A 393 16.30 -4.47 10.84
C LEU A 393 15.94 -5.96 10.98
N LEU A 394 16.90 -6.78 11.39
CA LEU A 394 16.68 -8.22 11.55
C LEU A 394 15.68 -8.51 12.68
N LEU A 395 15.78 -7.80 13.81
CA LEU A 395 14.79 -7.87 14.89
C LEU A 395 13.40 -7.42 14.41
N ALA A 396 13.32 -6.30 13.69
CA ALA A 396 12.05 -5.81 13.13
C ALA A 396 11.40 -6.85 12.22
N ARG A 397 12.21 -7.51 11.37
CA ARG A 397 11.75 -8.61 10.51
C ARG A 397 11.25 -9.79 11.33
N ALA A 398 12.00 -10.23 12.33
CA ALA A 398 11.59 -11.35 13.18
C ALA A 398 10.24 -11.07 13.86
N VAL A 399 10.09 -9.88 14.45
CA VAL A 399 8.83 -9.47 15.09
C VAL A 399 7.69 -9.39 14.06
N GLN A 400 7.91 -8.79 12.89
CA GLN A 400 6.91 -8.73 11.82
C GLN A 400 6.39 -10.13 11.43
N LEU A 401 7.30 -11.10 11.26
CA LEU A 401 6.94 -12.46 10.84
C LEU A 401 6.14 -13.20 11.92
N PHE A 402 6.32 -12.85 13.19
CA PHE A 402 5.58 -13.43 14.31
C PHE A 402 4.28 -12.69 14.64
N MET A 403 4.07 -11.47 14.14
CA MET A 403 2.78 -10.79 14.24
C MET A 403 1.70 -11.55 13.46
N PRO A 404 0.44 -11.59 13.95
CA PRO A 404 -0.66 -12.19 13.20
C PRO A 404 -0.89 -11.47 11.87
N GLY A 405 -1.07 -12.23 10.80
CA GLY A 405 -1.31 -11.71 9.44
C GLY A 405 -0.34 -12.26 8.39
N ILE A 406 -0.60 -11.86 7.14
CA ILE A 406 0.26 -12.15 5.99
C ILE A 406 1.40 -11.13 5.96
N PRO A 407 2.67 -11.53 6.11
CA PRO A 407 3.79 -10.61 6.08
C PRO A 407 4.16 -10.22 4.65
N GLN A 408 4.01 -8.94 4.33
CA GLN A 408 4.48 -8.34 3.09
C GLN A 408 5.90 -7.77 3.29
N VAL A 409 6.77 -8.02 2.32
CA VAL A 409 8.20 -7.76 2.40
C VAL A 409 8.62 -6.91 1.23
N TRP A 410 9.02 -5.66 1.51
CA TRP A 410 9.55 -4.76 0.50
C TRP A 410 10.91 -5.25 0.00
N TYR A 411 11.10 -5.32 -1.32
CA TYR A 411 12.32 -5.85 -1.91
C TYR A 411 13.57 -5.14 -1.38
N LEU A 412 13.51 -3.82 -1.22
CA LEU A 412 14.66 -3.02 -0.80
C LEU A 412 15.06 -3.29 0.66
N ASP A 413 14.10 -3.61 1.53
CA ASP A 413 14.36 -3.96 2.93
C ASP A 413 15.11 -5.30 3.05
N ILE A 414 14.86 -6.26 2.16
CA ILE A 414 15.58 -7.56 2.14
C ILE A 414 17.08 -7.32 2.01
N PHE A 415 17.46 -6.36 1.17
CA PHE A 415 18.85 -6.03 0.86
C PHE A 415 19.45 -4.93 1.75
N ALA A 416 18.74 -4.54 2.81
CA ALA A 416 19.11 -3.43 3.70
C ALA A 416 19.43 -2.15 2.91
N GLY A 417 18.56 -1.81 1.94
CA GLY A 417 18.72 -0.64 1.10
C GLY A 417 18.58 0.66 1.90
N LYS A 418 19.41 1.64 1.57
CA LYS A 418 19.47 2.94 2.22
C LYS A 418 18.68 3.99 1.45
N ASN A 419 18.39 5.11 2.09
CA ASN A 419 17.79 6.28 1.44
C ASN A 419 18.54 6.67 0.15
N ASP A 420 17.80 6.75 -0.95
CA ASP A 420 18.31 7.25 -2.23
C ASP A 420 18.02 8.74 -2.39
N TYR A 421 18.89 9.54 -1.77
CA TYR A 421 18.77 11.00 -1.80
C TYR A 421 18.82 11.54 -3.24
N LYS A 422 19.66 10.96 -4.10
CA LYS A 422 19.81 11.41 -5.49
C LYS A 422 18.52 11.18 -6.28
N ALA A 423 17.90 10.01 -6.15
CA ALA A 423 16.61 9.74 -6.79
C ALA A 423 15.52 10.68 -6.28
N ALA A 424 15.45 10.89 -4.96
CA ALA A 424 14.47 11.78 -4.34
C ALA A 424 14.65 13.25 -4.77
N ASP A 425 15.89 13.74 -4.91
CA ASP A 425 16.19 15.10 -5.37
C ASP A 425 15.88 15.29 -6.86
N ASN A 426 16.25 14.31 -7.69
CA ASN A 426 15.99 14.34 -9.13
C ASN A 426 14.49 14.33 -9.45
N ALA A 427 13.69 13.64 -8.63
CA ALA A 427 12.24 13.55 -8.82
C ALA A 427 11.49 14.83 -8.37
N GLY A 428 12.19 15.80 -7.77
CA GLY A 428 11.65 17.09 -7.35
C GLY A 428 10.71 17.00 -6.13
N SER A 429 10.01 18.10 -5.85
CA SER A 429 9.21 18.28 -4.63
C SER A 429 8.06 17.27 -4.46
N GLY A 430 7.56 16.70 -5.55
CA GLY A 430 6.51 15.67 -5.54
C GLY A 430 7.04 14.22 -5.47
N GLY A 431 8.36 14.04 -5.59
CA GLY A 431 9.01 12.75 -5.84
C GLY A 431 9.73 12.13 -4.64
N HIS A 432 9.49 12.62 -3.42
CA HIS A 432 10.17 12.13 -2.21
C HIS A 432 10.03 10.62 -1.98
N LYS A 433 9.01 9.96 -2.56
CA LYS A 433 8.85 8.49 -2.47
C LYS A 433 10.01 7.73 -3.13
N GLU A 434 10.69 8.32 -4.13
CA GLU A 434 11.82 7.68 -4.83
C GLU A 434 13.01 7.39 -3.89
N ILE A 435 13.08 8.05 -2.72
CA ILE A 435 14.06 7.75 -1.67
C ILE A 435 14.06 6.26 -1.24
N ASN A 436 12.92 5.57 -1.42
CA ASN A 436 12.70 4.18 -1.02
C ASN A 436 12.39 3.25 -2.21
N ARG A 437 12.76 3.63 -3.43
CA ARG A 437 12.41 2.88 -4.66
C ARG A 437 13.60 2.65 -5.59
N THR A 438 14.79 2.54 -5.02
CA THR A 438 16.03 2.26 -5.77
C THR A 438 15.95 0.94 -6.51
N THR A 439 16.14 0.97 -7.83
CA THR A 439 16.31 -0.26 -8.62
C THR A 439 17.66 -0.90 -8.28
N LEU A 440 17.64 -2.19 -7.96
CA LEU A 440 18.84 -2.97 -7.64
C LEU A 440 19.33 -3.70 -8.87
N SER A 441 20.59 -3.51 -9.25
CA SER A 441 21.20 -4.28 -10.34
C SER A 441 21.41 -5.75 -9.92
N VAL A 442 21.63 -6.64 -10.89
CA VAL A 442 21.95 -8.06 -10.62
C VAL A 442 23.20 -8.15 -9.73
N GLU A 443 24.20 -7.30 -9.94
CA GLU A 443 25.40 -7.22 -9.10
C GLU A 443 25.07 -6.80 -7.66
N ASN A 444 24.08 -5.93 -7.46
CA ASN A 444 23.61 -5.58 -6.12
C ASN A 444 22.98 -6.79 -5.43
N ILE A 445 22.26 -7.64 -6.15
CA ILE A 445 21.70 -8.89 -5.61
C ILE A 445 22.83 -9.84 -5.22
N GLU A 446 23.80 -10.07 -6.10
CA GLU A 446 24.97 -10.94 -5.82
C GLU A 446 25.79 -10.44 -4.62
N ALA A 447 25.99 -9.13 -4.50
CA ALA A 447 26.67 -8.53 -3.36
C ALA A 447 25.83 -8.64 -2.08
N GLY A 448 24.52 -8.43 -2.20
CA GLY A 448 23.55 -8.54 -1.11
C GLY A 448 23.50 -9.93 -0.51
N LEU A 449 23.51 -10.97 -1.34
CA LEU A 449 23.52 -12.38 -0.91
C LEU A 449 24.81 -12.81 -0.19
N LYS A 450 25.84 -11.96 -0.15
CA LYS A 450 27.04 -12.17 0.69
C LYS A 450 26.92 -11.56 2.09
N LYS A 451 25.91 -10.71 2.32
CA LYS A 451 25.71 -10.03 3.62
C LYS A 451 24.94 -10.92 4.58
N LYS A 452 25.43 -11.00 5.82
CA LYS A 452 24.80 -11.79 6.89
C LYS A 452 23.35 -11.39 7.14
N VAL A 453 23.05 -10.09 7.22
CA VAL A 453 21.68 -9.59 7.45
C VAL A 453 20.69 -10.02 6.38
N VAL A 454 21.13 -10.13 5.10
CA VAL A 454 20.27 -10.55 4.00
C VAL A 454 19.98 -12.05 4.10
N LEU A 455 21.01 -12.86 4.29
CA LEU A 455 20.88 -14.31 4.45
C LEU A 455 20.04 -14.67 5.68
N ASP A 456 20.23 -13.96 6.79
CA ASP A 456 19.45 -14.15 8.01
C ASP A 456 17.98 -13.76 7.81
N GLN A 457 17.69 -12.65 7.11
CA GLN A 457 16.32 -12.32 6.73
C GLN A 457 15.71 -13.44 5.87
N LEU A 458 16.38 -13.90 4.82
CA LEU A 458 15.89 -14.99 3.96
C LEU A 458 15.64 -16.29 4.75
N LYS A 459 16.48 -16.59 5.74
CA LYS A 459 16.30 -17.73 6.65
C LYS A 459 15.04 -17.59 7.50
N LEU A 460 14.78 -16.41 8.08
CA LEU A 460 13.56 -16.13 8.85
C LEU A 460 12.31 -16.19 7.98
N LEU A 461 12.39 -15.61 6.77
CA LEU A 461 11.30 -15.60 5.80
C LEU A 461 10.93 -17.02 5.37
N ARG A 462 11.92 -17.88 5.08
CA ARG A 462 11.69 -19.30 4.77
C ARG A 462 11.04 -20.04 5.93
N LEU A 463 11.47 -19.81 7.18
CA LEU A 463 10.81 -20.39 8.34
C LEU A 463 9.33 -19.97 8.39
N ARG A 464 9.05 -18.67 8.26
CA ARG A 464 7.67 -18.15 8.30
C ARG A 464 6.80 -18.67 7.16
N ASN A 465 7.38 -18.89 5.99
CA ASN A 465 6.65 -19.33 4.80
C ASN A 465 6.25 -20.82 4.86
N ASN A 466 7.08 -21.66 5.48
CA ASN A 466 6.93 -23.12 5.39
C ASN A 466 6.54 -23.80 6.70
N HIS A 467 6.76 -23.17 7.85
CA HIS A 467 6.54 -23.83 9.14
C HIS A 467 5.05 -23.82 9.54
N ASN A 468 4.48 -25.00 9.73
CA ASN A 468 3.05 -25.20 10.00
C ASN A 468 2.52 -24.54 11.27
N ALA A 469 3.37 -24.27 12.28
CA ALA A 469 2.96 -23.50 13.46
C ALA A 469 2.25 -22.18 13.11
N PHE A 470 2.65 -21.51 12.02
CA PHE A 470 2.05 -20.25 11.57
C PHE A 470 0.65 -20.41 10.93
N SER A 471 0.17 -21.64 10.79
CA SER A 471 -1.22 -21.96 10.40
C SER A 471 -2.11 -22.24 11.61
N GLY A 472 -1.55 -22.25 12.83
CA GLY A 472 -2.28 -22.50 14.06
C GLY A 472 -2.65 -21.22 14.82
N SER A 473 -2.55 -21.28 16.14
CA SER A 473 -2.86 -20.17 17.03
C SER A 473 -1.62 -19.43 17.48
N VAL A 474 -1.76 -18.13 17.70
CA VAL A 474 -0.70 -17.24 18.20
C VAL A 474 -1.00 -16.81 19.63
N GLN A 475 0.04 -16.84 20.46
CA GLN A 475 0.00 -16.50 21.88
C GLN A 475 0.98 -15.35 22.14
N ILE A 476 0.47 -14.28 22.74
CA ILE A 476 1.29 -13.16 23.22
C ILE A 476 1.53 -13.35 24.71
N ASN A 477 2.71 -13.83 25.06
CA ASN A 477 3.03 -14.18 26.44
C ASN A 477 3.29 -12.93 27.28
N SER A 478 2.86 -12.98 28.54
CA SER A 478 3.14 -11.92 29.50
C SER A 478 4.64 -11.84 29.80
N SER A 479 5.24 -10.68 29.59
CA SER A 479 6.65 -10.40 29.84
C SER A 479 6.84 -8.93 30.24
N SER A 480 8.07 -8.53 30.57
CA SER A 480 8.36 -7.11 30.83
C SER A 480 8.26 -6.31 29.52
N GLN A 481 8.01 -5.00 29.60
CA GLN A 481 7.94 -4.12 28.42
C GLN A 481 9.25 -4.07 27.60
N LYS A 482 10.36 -4.61 28.12
CA LYS A 482 11.65 -4.71 27.43
C LYS A 482 11.80 -6.02 26.65
N ILE A 483 10.84 -6.93 26.78
CA ILE A 483 10.84 -8.24 26.14
C ILE A 483 9.66 -8.32 25.17
N ILE A 484 9.89 -8.97 24.03
CA ILE A 484 8.84 -9.43 23.12
C ILE A 484 8.84 -10.95 23.20
N ASP A 485 7.68 -11.55 23.47
CA ASP A 485 7.52 -12.99 23.65
C ASP A 485 6.24 -13.44 22.91
N ILE A 486 6.43 -14.00 21.71
CA ILE A 486 5.35 -14.39 20.81
C ILE A 486 5.55 -15.86 20.40
N LYS A 487 4.53 -16.68 20.60
CA LYS A 487 4.56 -18.11 20.28
C LYS A 487 3.42 -18.51 19.35
N TRP A 488 3.75 -19.16 18.25
CA TRP A 488 2.81 -19.85 17.38
C TRP A 488 2.78 -21.34 17.69
N VAL A 489 1.59 -21.94 17.71
CA VAL A 489 1.38 -23.36 17.97
C VAL A 489 0.33 -23.91 17.01
N ASN A 490 0.67 -25.00 16.33
CA ASN A 490 -0.26 -25.80 15.55
C ASN A 490 -0.03 -27.28 15.89
N GLU A 491 -0.98 -27.90 16.57
CA GLU A 491 -0.85 -29.27 17.09
C GLU A 491 0.46 -29.46 17.90
N ASN A 492 1.35 -30.34 17.44
CA ASN A 492 2.64 -30.63 18.08
C ASN A 492 3.78 -29.71 17.59
N GLU A 493 3.51 -28.83 16.63
CA GLU A 493 4.51 -27.93 16.04
C GLU A 493 4.42 -26.53 16.67
N PHE A 494 5.57 -25.91 16.94
CA PHE A 494 5.62 -24.54 17.46
C PHE A 494 6.74 -23.73 16.83
N ALA A 495 6.58 -22.40 16.86
CA ALA A 495 7.66 -21.44 16.64
C ALA A 495 7.53 -20.35 17.71
N HIS A 496 8.62 -20.02 18.40
CA HIS A 496 8.61 -19.15 19.58
C HIS A 496 9.71 -18.10 19.50
N LEU A 497 9.33 -16.85 19.28
CA LEU A 497 10.21 -15.70 19.31
C LEU A 497 10.32 -15.14 20.73
N LYS A 498 11.56 -14.97 21.21
CA LYS A 498 11.89 -14.17 22.39
C LYS A 498 12.95 -13.13 22.04
N ALA A 499 12.62 -11.85 22.21
CA ALA A 499 13.54 -10.75 21.89
C ALA A 499 13.72 -9.79 23.06
N ASN A 500 14.94 -9.26 23.21
CA ASN A 500 15.29 -8.28 24.23
C ASN A 500 15.55 -6.91 23.60
N LEU A 501 14.71 -5.93 23.89
CA LEU A 501 14.80 -4.58 23.31
C LEU A 501 15.98 -3.75 23.85
N ASN A 502 16.64 -4.16 24.93
CA ASN A 502 17.83 -3.49 25.41
C ASN A 502 19.07 -3.83 24.59
N THR A 503 19.20 -5.10 24.18
CA THR A 503 20.35 -5.61 23.42
C THR A 503 20.07 -5.79 21.94
N TYR A 504 18.79 -5.83 21.56
CA TYR A 504 18.27 -6.22 20.25
C TYR A 504 18.55 -7.68 19.85
N ASN A 505 19.06 -8.50 20.76
CA ASN A 505 19.26 -9.93 20.53
C ASN A 505 17.95 -10.68 20.67
N PHE A 506 17.81 -11.76 19.92
CA PHE A 506 16.61 -12.59 19.98
C PHE A 506 16.89 -14.04 19.64
N THR A 507 16.01 -14.92 20.13
CA THR A 507 16.01 -16.33 19.79
C THR A 507 14.68 -16.75 19.17
N ILE A 508 14.74 -17.75 18.30
CA ILE A 508 13.56 -18.42 17.77
C ILE A 508 13.72 -19.91 18.01
N ASP A 509 12.95 -20.45 18.94
CA ASP A 509 12.85 -21.89 19.18
C ASP A 509 11.70 -22.44 18.33
N TYR A 510 11.91 -23.53 17.60
CA TYR A 510 10.87 -24.10 16.75
C TYR A 510 11.03 -25.62 16.60
N THR A 511 9.97 -26.28 16.14
CA THR A 511 9.96 -27.73 15.89
C THR A 511 10.30 -28.05 14.46
N GLU A 512 11.19 -29.01 14.20
CA GLU A 512 11.45 -29.50 12.85
C GLU A 512 11.62 -31.01 12.90
N SER A 513 10.78 -31.74 12.16
CA SER A 513 10.81 -33.21 12.13
C SER A 513 10.70 -33.86 13.53
N GLY A 514 9.94 -33.25 14.44
CA GLY A 514 9.76 -33.73 15.81
C GLY A 514 10.88 -33.34 16.79
N GLU A 515 11.92 -32.63 16.34
CA GLU A 515 12.99 -32.12 17.20
C GLU A 515 12.87 -30.62 17.44
N SER A 516 13.36 -30.15 18.60
CA SER A 516 13.50 -28.70 18.85
C SER A 516 14.78 -28.19 18.19
N LYS A 517 14.64 -27.20 17.32
CA LYS A 517 15.74 -26.40 16.76
C LYS A 517 15.68 -25.00 17.35
N PHE A 518 16.79 -24.27 17.27
CA PHE A 518 16.82 -22.87 17.69
C PHE A 518 17.66 -22.02 16.74
N TYR A 519 17.26 -20.77 16.58
CA TYR A 519 18.08 -19.71 16.02
C TYR A 519 18.41 -18.69 17.10
N ALA A 520 19.62 -18.13 17.06
CA ALA A 520 20.05 -17.04 17.91
C ALA A 520 20.71 -15.96 17.03
N PHE A 521 20.31 -14.71 17.24
CA PHE A 521 20.76 -13.55 16.47
C PHE A 521 21.12 -12.38 17.38
#